data_AF-Q5R775-F1
#
_entry.id   AF-Q5R775-F1
#
_cell.length_a   1.000
_cell.length_b   1.000
_cell.length_c   1.000
_cell.angle_alpha   90.00
_cell.angle_beta   90.00
_cell.angle_gamma   90.00
#
_symmetry.space_group_name_H-M   'P 1'
#
loop_
_entity.id
_entity.type
_entity.pdbx_description
1 polymer ?
#
loop_
_entity_poly.entity_id
_entity_poly.type
_entity_poly.pdbx_seq_one_letter_code
_entity_poly.pdbx_strand_id
1 'polypeptide(L)'
;MNGQEVFYLTYTPEDVEGNVQLETGDKINFVIDNNKHTGAVSARNIMLLKKKPARCQGVVCAMKEAFGFIERGDVVKEIFFHYSEFKGDLETLQPGDDVEFTIKDRNGKEVATDVRLLPQGTVIFEDISIEHFEGTVTKVIPKVPSKNQNDPLPGRIKVDFVIPKELPFGDKDTKSKVTLLEGDHVRFNISTDRRDKLERATNIEVLSNTFQFTNEAREMGVIAAMRDGFGFIKCVDRDVRMFFHFSEILDGNQLHIADEVEFTVVPDMLSAQRNHAIRIKKTSQGHGFISFPFRSPFSGHGRKRSHFFQS
;
A
#
# COMPACT_ATOMS: atom_id res chain seq x y z
N MET A 1 -27.69 -1.58 45.64
CA MET A 1 -26.45 -0.88 45.26
C MET A 1 -25.46 -1.06 46.41
N ASN A 2 -24.60 -2.07 46.36
CA ASN A 2 -23.58 -2.26 47.39
C ASN A 2 -22.39 -1.38 47.02
N GLY A 3 -22.29 -0.20 47.64
CA GLY A 3 -21.11 0.65 47.51
C GLY A 3 -19.92 -0.07 48.12
N GLN A 4 -18.97 -0.51 47.29
CA GLN A 4 -17.68 -0.94 47.79
C GLN A 4 -16.89 0.30 48.17
N GLU A 5 -16.48 0.38 49.43
CA GLU A 5 -15.56 1.42 49.90
C GLU A 5 -14.18 1.20 49.26
N VAL A 6 -13.64 2.26 48.67
CA VAL A 6 -12.31 2.27 48.06
C VAL A 6 -11.37 3.03 48.97
N PHE A 7 -10.27 2.40 49.36
CA PHE A 7 -9.21 2.99 50.18
C PHE A 7 -7.94 3.13 49.36
N TYR A 8 -7.22 4.23 49.57
CA TYR A 8 -5.91 4.48 48.98
C TYR A 8 -4.86 4.42 50.08
N LEU A 9 -3.83 3.59 49.88
CA LEU A 9 -2.71 3.44 50.80
C LEU A 9 -1.43 3.89 50.12
N THR A 10 -0.57 4.57 50.87
CA THR A 10 0.76 4.94 50.40
C THR A 10 1.74 3.79 50.61
N TYR A 11 2.78 3.74 49.79
CA TYR A 11 3.91 2.81 49.92
C TYR A 11 5.16 3.43 49.28
N THR A 12 6.33 2.92 49.60
CA THR A 12 7.62 3.25 48.97
C THR A 12 8.21 2.03 48.26
N PRO A 13 9.23 2.19 47.41
CA PRO A 13 9.90 1.04 46.78
C PRO A 13 10.47 0.01 47.78
N GLU A 14 10.79 0.45 49.00
CA GLU A 14 11.30 -0.41 50.08
C GLU A 14 10.22 -1.35 50.67
N ASP A 15 8.95 -0.99 50.50
CA ASP A 15 7.81 -1.79 50.95
C ASP A 15 7.50 -2.96 49.98
N VAL A 16 8.14 -3.03 48.80
CA VAL A 16 7.90 -4.05 47.76
C VAL A 16 8.93 -5.17 47.87
N GLU A 17 8.45 -6.39 48.06
CA GLU A 17 9.32 -7.57 48.15
C GLU A 17 9.80 -8.04 46.77
N GLY A 18 11.04 -8.54 46.71
CA GLY A 18 11.58 -9.24 45.54
C GLY A 18 12.13 -8.34 44.41
N ASN A 19 12.35 -7.04 44.65
CA ASN A 19 12.85 -6.08 43.65
C ASN A 19 12.03 -6.05 42.34
N VAL A 20 10.73 -6.30 42.43
CA VAL A 20 9.83 -6.33 41.28
C VAL A 20 9.29 -4.92 41.03
N GLN A 21 9.26 -4.48 39.77
CA GLN A 21 8.54 -3.26 39.40
C GLN A 21 7.05 -3.55 39.25
N LEU A 22 6.24 -2.88 40.10
CA LEU A 22 4.79 -2.91 40.06
C LEU A 22 4.26 -1.92 39.03
N GLU A 23 3.21 -2.32 38.32
CA GLU A 23 2.50 -1.48 37.35
C GLU A 23 1.04 -1.31 37.76
N THR A 24 0.42 -0.21 37.34
CA THR A 24 -1.01 0.04 37.58
C THR A 24 -1.86 -1.09 36.98
N GLY A 25 -2.58 -1.81 37.85
CA GLY A 25 -3.43 -2.94 37.51
C GLY A 25 -2.84 -4.32 37.86
N ASP A 26 -1.60 -4.37 38.36
CA ASP A 26 -1.04 -5.57 38.98
C ASP A 26 -1.88 -5.99 40.19
N LYS A 27 -2.10 -7.30 40.34
CA LYS A 27 -2.68 -7.83 41.57
C LYS A 27 -1.56 -8.08 42.57
N ILE A 28 -1.68 -7.45 43.72
CA ILE A 28 -0.73 -7.54 44.81
C ILE A 28 -1.39 -8.11 46.06
N ASN A 29 -0.56 -8.64 46.95
CA ASN A 29 -0.90 -8.84 48.35
C ASN A 29 -0.09 -7.84 49.18
N PHE A 30 -0.63 -7.39 50.30
CA PHE A 30 0.06 -6.46 51.18
C PHE A 30 -0.50 -6.55 52.61
N VAL A 31 0.25 -6.01 53.55
CA VAL A 31 -0.17 -5.82 54.94
C VAL A 31 -0.43 -4.33 55.18
N ILE A 32 -1.52 -4.03 55.88
CA ILE A 32 -1.84 -2.66 56.30
C ILE A 32 -1.04 -2.35 57.56
N ASP A 33 -0.23 -1.30 57.52
CA ASP A 33 0.46 -0.74 58.67
C ASP A 33 -0.18 0.60 59.07
N ASN A 34 -0.32 0.84 60.37
CA ASN A 34 -0.94 2.05 60.91
C ASN A 34 0.04 2.75 61.85
N ASN A 35 0.47 3.94 61.46
CA ASN A 35 1.37 4.75 62.26
C ASN A 35 0.58 5.39 63.41
N LYS A 36 0.73 4.82 64.61
CA LYS A 36 0.03 5.29 65.83
C LYS A 36 0.33 6.75 66.22
N HIS A 37 1.41 7.34 65.73
CA HIS A 37 1.78 8.72 66.02
C HIS A 37 1.14 9.73 65.06
N THR A 38 1.00 9.38 63.78
CA THR A 38 0.48 10.28 62.75
C THR A 38 -0.95 9.94 62.32
N GLY A 39 -1.45 8.76 62.69
CA GLY A 39 -2.71 8.19 62.21
C GLY A 39 -2.65 7.77 60.73
N ALA A 40 -1.49 7.83 60.08
CA ALA A 40 -1.33 7.50 58.68
C ALA A 40 -1.35 5.98 58.47
N VAL A 41 -2.01 5.54 57.39
CA VAL A 41 -2.14 4.13 57.02
C VAL A 41 -1.37 3.88 55.72
N SER A 42 -0.50 2.88 55.70
CA SER A 42 0.36 2.53 54.56
C SER A 42 0.31 1.03 54.24
N ALA A 43 0.68 0.67 53.02
CA ALA A 43 0.82 -0.72 52.60
C ALA A 43 2.30 -1.16 52.73
N ARG A 44 2.53 -2.32 53.36
CA ARG A 44 3.86 -2.94 53.56
C ARG A 44 3.87 -4.40 53.12
N ASN A 45 5.08 -4.97 52.96
CA ASN A 45 5.30 -6.34 52.49
C ASN A 45 4.50 -6.63 51.21
N ILE A 46 4.60 -5.70 50.26
CA ILE A 46 3.85 -5.75 49.02
C ILE A 46 4.46 -6.82 48.13
N MET A 47 3.70 -7.89 47.89
CA MET A 47 4.08 -9.00 47.05
C MET A 47 3.25 -9.00 45.77
N LEU A 48 3.90 -9.07 44.61
CA LEU A 48 3.22 -9.26 43.34
C LEU A 48 2.58 -10.66 43.29
N LEU A 49 1.24 -10.74 43.28
CA LEU A 49 0.52 -12.00 43.11
C LEU A 49 0.36 -12.36 41.64
N LYS A 50 0.01 -11.38 40.81
CA LYS A 50 -0.19 -11.56 39.37
C LYS A 50 0.10 -10.28 38.63
N LYS A 51 1.12 -10.32 37.78
CA LYS A 51 1.41 -9.25 36.82
C LYS A 51 0.21 -9.05 35.90
N LYS A 52 -0.13 -7.79 35.64
CA LYS A 52 -1.05 -7.40 34.59
C LYS A 52 -0.54 -7.98 33.26
N PRO A 53 -1.42 -8.56 32.43
CA PRO A 53 -0.99 -9.06 31.12
C PRO A 53 -0.47 -7.90 30.26
N ALA A 54 0.67 -8.12 29.61
CA ALA A 54 1.17 -7.19 28.62
C ALA A 54 0.12 -7.01 27.50
N ARG A 55 -0.03 -5.75 27.06
CA ARG A 55 -0.88 -5.39 25.92
C ARG A 55 0.00 -5.36 24.68
N CYS A 56 -0.46 -6.03 23.64
CA CYS A 56 0.09 -5.95 22.30
C CYS A 56 -0.83 -5.06 21.46
N GLN A 57 -0.27 -4.47 20.41
CA GLN A 57 -1.01 -3.67 19.45
C GLN A 57 -1.01 -4.36 18.09
N GLY A 58 -1.95 -4.01 17.24
CA GLY A 58 -2.04 -4.52 15.88
C GLY A 58 -3.17 -3.87 15.10
N VAL A 59 -3.33 -4.29 13.85
CA VAL A 59 -4.38 -3.79 12.95
C VAL A 59 -5.26 -4.95 12.54
N VAL A 60 -6.58 -4.77 12.58
CA VAL A 60 -7.52 -5.80 12.10
C VAL A 60 -7.31 -5.97 10.59
N CYS A 61 -6.84 -7.14 10.13
CA CYS A 61 -6.59 -7.39 8.72
C CYS A 61 -7.74 -8.14 8.02
N ALA A 62 -8.51 -8.94 8.77
CA ALA A 62 -9.62 -9.69 8.21
C ALA A 62 -10.75 -9.92 9.24
N MET A 63 -11.98 -9.85 8.76
CA MET A 63 -13.21 -10.13 9.50
C MET A 63 -13.98 -11.26 8.80
N LYS A 64 -14.51 -12.22 9.56
CA LYS A 64 -15.32 -13.35 9.05
C LYS A 64 -16.67 -13.41 9.78
N GLU A 65 -17.34 -14.55 9.85
CA GLU A 65 -18.69 -14.60 10.43
C GLU A 65 -18.72 -14.46 11.97
N ALA A 66 -17.73 -15.02 12.68
CA ALA A 66 -17.69 -15.03 14.15
C ALA A 66 -16.31 -14.73 14.74
N PHE A 67 -15.33 -14.43 13.89
CA PHE A 67 -13.95 -14.24 14.28
C PHE A 67 -13.21 -13.35 13.28
N GLY A 68 -12.03 -12.90 13.67
CA GLY A 68 -11.16 -12.12 12.80
C GLY A 68 -9.68 -12.44 13.03
N PHE A 69 -8.86 -11.73 12.28
CA PHE A 69 -7.41 -11.76 12.39
C PHE A 69 -6.89 -10.34 12.57
N ILE A 70 -5.88 -10.22 13.44
CA ILE A 70 -5.17 -8.98 13.70
C ILE A 70 -3.72 -9.19 13.23
N GLU A 71 -3.24 -8.32 12.35
CA GLU A 71 -1.82 -8.24 12.05
C GLU A 71 -1.10 -7.64 13.26
N ARG A 72 -0.14 -8.39 13.82
CA ARG A 72 0.55 -8.01 15.05
C ARG A 72 1.57 -6.90 14.82
N GLY A 73 1.61 -5.93 15.72
CA GLY A 73 2.59 -4.84 15.73
C GLY A 73 3.96 -5.22 16.25
N ASP A 74 4.09 -6.35 16.96
CA ASP A 74 5.34 -6.81 17.57
C ASP A 74 6.09 -7.86 16.75
N VAL A 75 5.39 -8.62 15.89
CA VAL A 75 5.97 -9.65 15.02
C VAL A 75 5.21 -9.74 13.70
N VAL A 76 5.87 -10.15 12.62
CA VAL A 76 5.26 -10.30 11.28
C VAL A 76 4.40 -11.57 11.22
N LYS A 77 3.29 -11.58 11.97
CA LYS A 77 2.31 -12.68 12.03
C LYS A 77 0.92 -12.14 12.32
N GLU A 78 -0.08 -12.83 11.82
CA GLU A 78 -1.47 -12.61 12.21
C GLU A 78 -1.81 -13.38 13.49
N ILE A 79 -2.69 -12.84 14.31
CA ILE A 79 -3.26 -13.50 15.47
C ILE A 79 -4.78 -13.59 15.37
N PHE A 80 -5.31 -14.76 15.68
CA PHE A 80 -6.74 -15.03 15.69
C PHE A 80 -7.40 -14.38 16.92
N PHE A 81 -8.59 -13.82 16.74
CA PHE A 81 -9.50 -13.47 17.84
C PHE A 81 -10.93 -13.89 17.51
N HIS A 82 -11.69 -14.27 18.55
CA HIS A 82 -13.13 -14.49 18.44
C HIS A 82 -13.87 -13.20 18.77
N TYR A 83 -15.03 -12.94 18.17
CA TYR A 83 -15.78 -11.69 18.40
C TYR A 83 -16.18 -11.44 19.85
N SER A 84 -16.37 -12.49 20.64
CA SER A 84 -16.60 -12.37 22.09
C SER A 84 -15.43 -11.76 22.87
N GLU A 85 -14.22 -11.75 22.29
CA GLU A 85 -13.04 -11.15 22.90
C GLU A 85 -12.99 -9.63 22.70
N PHE A 86 -13.76 -9.09 21.75
CA PHE A 86 -13.86 -7.65 21.52
C PHE A 86 -14.67 -6.97 22.62
N LYS A 87 -14.13 -5.86 23.15
CA LYS A 87 -14.73 -5.06 24.22
C LYS A 87 -15.26 -3.75 23.65
N GLY A 88 -16.27 -3.88 22.79
CA GLY A 88 -16.93 -2.77 22.13
C GLY A 88 -18.11 -3.27 21.30
N ASP A 89 -18.69 -2.35 20.54
CA ASP A 89 -19.74 -2.68 19.59
C ASP A 89 -19.13 -3.25 18.29
N LEU A 90 -19.44 -4.51 17.98
CA LEU A 90 -18.88 -5.21 16.81
C LEU A 90 -19.21 -4.51 15.49
N GLU A 91 -20.29 -3.74 15.41
CA GLU A 91 -20.63 -2.96 14.21
C GLU A 91 -19.60 -1.84 13.91
N THR A 92 -18.84 -1.44 14.93
CA THR A 92 -17.79 -0.41 14.79
C THR A 92 -16.44 -0.99 14.37
N LEU A 93 -16.24 -2.30 14.45
CA LEU A 93 -14.95 -2.94 14.18
C LEU A 93 -14.83 -3.35 12.71
N GLN A 94 -13.82 -2.82 12.02
CA GLN A 94 -13.61 -3.01 10.59
C GLN A 94 -12.14 -3.34 10.26
N PRO A 95 -11.86 -3.98 9.10
CA PRO A 95 -10.49 -4.11 8.61
C PRO A 95 -9.82 -2.74 8.45
N GLY A 96 -8.60 -2.61 8.96
CA GLY A 96 -7.84 -1.36 9.02
C GLY A 96 -7.90 -0.66 10.38
N ASP A 97 -8.71 -1.14 11.33
CA ASP A 97 -8.77 -0.55 12.67
C ASP A 97 -7.56 -0.94 13.53
N ASP A 98 -7.01 0.07 14.20
CA ASP A 98 -5.98 -0.10 15.21
C ASP A 98 -6.61 -0.67 16.49
N VAL A 99 -6.00 -1.71 17.04
CA VAL A 99 -6.47 -2.38 18.25
C VAL A 99 -5.34 -2.69 19.22
N GLU A 100 -5.66 -2.73 20.50
CA GLU A 100 -4.85 -3.37 21.52
C GLU A 100 -5.53 -4.64 22.06
N PHE A 101 -4.73 -5.62 22.43
CA PHE A 101 -5.19 -6.92 22.90
C PHE A 101 -4.15 -7.56 23.84
N THR A 102 -4.54 -8.65 24.49
CA THR A 102 -3.65 -9.50 25.28
C THR A 102 -3.51 -10.86 24.60
N ILE A 103 -2.28 -11.34 24.48
CA ILE A 103 -1.99 -12.68 23.95
C ILE A 103 -2.19 -13.72 25.05
N LYS A 104 -2.89 -14.81 24.73
CA LYS A 104 -3.01 -15.99 25.58
C LYS A 104 -2.78 -17.25 24.76
N ASP A 105 -2.18 -18.27 25.38
CA ASP A 105 -2.14 -19.61 24.82
C ASP A 105 -3.50 -20.31 25.03
N ARG A 106 -4.03 -20.90 23.95
CA ARG A 106 -5.14 -21.85 23.99
C ARG A 106 -4.75 -23.08 23.19
N ASN A 107 -4.50 -24.19 23.87
CA ASN A 107 -4.12 -25.48 23.27
C ASN A 107 -2.86 -25.39 22.38
N GLY A 108 -1.84 -24.64 22.82
CA GLY A 108 -0.59 -24.48 22.07
C GLY A 108 -0.68 -23.47 20.93
N LYS A 109 -1.77 -22.69 20.85
CA LYS A 109 -1.96 -21.63 19.87
C LYS A 109 -2.17 -20.29 20.57
N GLU A 110 -1.40 -19.30 20.16
CA GLU A 110 -1.60 -17.91 20.58
C GLU A 110 -2.90 -17.35 20.00
N VAL A 111 -3.73 -16.76 20.86
CA VAL A 111 -4.95 -16.06 20.49
C VAL A 111 -5.00 -14.69 21.16
N ALA A 112 -5.61 -13.72 20.47
CA ALA A 112 -5.86 -12.40 21.01
C ALA A 112 -7.14 -12.41 21.85
N THR A 113 -7.05 -11.82 23.04
CA THR A 113 -8.14 -11.69 24.02
C THR A 113 -8.24 -10.25 24.52
N ASP A 114 -9.39 -9.85 25.05
CA ASP A 114 -9.60 -8.48 25.55
C ASP A 114 -9.27 -7.40 24.49
N VAL A 115 -9.77 -7.59 23.27
CA VAL A 115 -9.49 -6.72 22.11
C VAL A 115 -10.25 -5.39 22.28
N ARG A 116 -9.58 -4.26 22.08
CA ARG A 116 -10.16 -2.91 22.19
C ARG A 116 -9.67 -2.03 21.04
N LEU A 117 -10.53 -1.16 20.54
CA LEU A 117 -10.17 -0.14 19.56
C LEU A 117 -9.17 0.86 20.15
N LEU A 118 -8.23 1.28 19.29
CA LEU A 118 -7.33 2.39 19.51
C LEU A 118 -7.68 3.53 18.54
N PRO A 119 -7.24 4.77 18.83
CA PRO A 119 -7.28 5.84 17.85
C PRO A 119 -6.53 5.44 16.57
N GLN A 120 -7.09 5.79 15.40
CA GLN A 120 -6.46 5.51 14.11
C GLN A 120 -5.07 6.16 14.00
N GLY A 121 -4.10 5.41 13.49
CA GLY A 121 -2.71 5.84 13.34
C GLY A 121 -1.83 5.61 14.58
N THR A 122 -2.35 4.91 15.59
CA THR A 122 -1.58 4.48 16.76
C THR A 122 -0.60 3.36 16.39
N VAL A 123 -1.01 2.44 15.52
CA VAL A 123 -0.18 1.30 15.12
C VAL A 123 0.59 1.65 13.87
N ILE A 124 1.92 1.67 13.98
CA ILE A 124 2.84 1.95 12.88
C ILE A 124 3.71 0.72 12.69
N PHE A 125 3.52 0.01 11.57
CA PHE A 125 4.30 -1.16 11.22
C PHE A 125 5.65 -0.80 10.60
N GLU A 126 5.72 0.33 9.90
CA GLU A 126 6.86 0.66 9.06
C GLU A 126 7.28 2.12 9.19
N ASP A 127 8.58 2.37 9.06
CA ASP A 127 9.16 3.69 8.96
C ASP A 127 9.56 3.97 7.51
N ILE A 128 8.91 4.97 6.91
CA ILE A 128 9.21 5.41 5.54
C ILE A 128 10.24 6.53 5.61
N SER A 129 11.33 6.40 4.85
CA SER A 129 12.36 7.42 4.71
C SER A 129 11.79 8.72 4.13
N ILE A 130 12.20 9.87 4.68
CA ILE A 130 11.86 11.19 4.12
C ILE A 130 12.58 11.41 2.79
N GLU A 131 13.80 10.87 2.68
CA GLU A 131 14.62 10.95 1.47
C GLU A 131 14.05 10.07 0.36
N HIS A 132 14.24 10.54 -0.86
CA HIS A 132 13.96 9.79 -2.08
C HIS A 132 15.26 9.23 -2.63
N PHE A 133 15.21 7.99 -3.06
CA PHE A 133 16.30 7.28 -3.71
C PHE A 133 15.98 7.06 -5.17
N GLU A 134 17.02 6.92 -5.98
CA GLU A 134 16.91 6.56 -7.38
C GLU A 134 17.60 5.22 -7.61
N GLY A 135 17.05 4.42 -8.51
CA GLY A 135 17.57 3.10 -8.80
C GLY A 135 17.01 2.54 -10.08
N THR A 136 17.38 1.29 -10.37
CA THR A 136 17.02 0.59 -11.59
C THR A 136 16.19 -0.65 -11.28
N VAL A 137 15.05 -0.84 -11.94
CA VAL A 137 14.23 -2.05 -11.81
C VAL A 137 14.99 -3.25 -12.40
N THR A 138 15.33 -4.22 -11.57
CA THR A 138 16.01 -5.47 -11.99
C THR A 138 15.04 -6.62 -12.21
N LYS A 139 13.86 -6.57 -11.58
CA LYS A 139 12.81 -7.58 -11.75
C LYS A 139 11.44 -6.96 -11.56
N VAL A 140 10.55 -7.16 -12.53
CA VAL A 140 9.16 -6.70 -12.46
C VAL A 140 8.24 -7.70 -11.77
N ILE A 141 7.09 -7.22 -11.28
CA ILE A 141 6.04 -8.07 -10.74
C ILE A 141 5.29 -8.76 -11.90
N PRO A 142 5.19 -10.10 -11.92
CA PRO A 142 4.43 -10.81 -12.95
C PRO A 142 2.94 -10.41 -12.92
N LYS A 143 2.40 -9.94 -14.06
CA LYS A 143 0.96 -9.60 -14.19
C LYS A 143 0.03 -10.80 -13.94
N VAL A 144 0.53 -12.02 -14.15
CA VAL A 144 -0.18 -13.27 -13.85
C VAL A 144 0.61 -13.99 -12.76
N PRO A 145 0.05 -14.12 -11.54
CA PRO A 145 0.70 -14.88 -10.48
C PRO A 145 0.91 -16.32 -10.92
N SER A 146 2.16 -16.79 -10.84
CA SER A 146 2.42 -18.23 -11.00
C SER A 146 1.81 -18.97 -9.81
N LYS A 147 1.30 -20.20 -10.02
CA LYS A 147 0.78 -21.05 -8.94
C LYS A 147 1.78 -21.27 -7.79
N ASN A 148 3.06 -21.04 -8.02
CA ASN A 148 4.15 -21.20 -7.05
C ASN A 148 4.71 -19.87 -6.52
N GLN A 149 4.09 -18.73 -6.82
CA GLN A 149 4.59 -17.43 -6.37
C GLN A 149 4.11 -17.13 -4.94
N ASN A 150 4.92 -17.54 -3.96
CA ASN A 150 4.68 -17.29 -2.54
C ASN A 150 5.41 -16.05 -1.99
N ASP A 151 6.24 -15.38 -2.80
CA ASP A 151 6.93 -14.15 -2.40
C ASP A 151 5.96 -12.96 -2.47
N PRO A 152 5.58 -12.33 -1.34
CA PRO A 152 4.68 -11.19 -1.31
C PRO A 152 5.29 -9.91 -1.91
N LEU A 153 6.63 -9.86 -2.05
CA LEU A 153 7.36 -8.72 -2.60
C LEU A 153 8.23 -9.20 -3.77
N PRO A 154 7.64 -9.64 -4.90
CA PRO A 154 8.37 -10.36 -5.96
C PRO A 154 9.22 -9.47 -6.87
N GLY A 155 8.99 -8.15 -6.86
CA GLY A 155 9.76 -7.17 -7.63
C GLY A 155 11.11 -6.85 -7.00
N ARG A 156 12.09 -6.39 -7.78
CA ARG A 156 13.41 -5.98 -7.29
C ARG A 156 13.86 -4.66 -7.94
N ILE A 157 14.40 -3.77 -7.11
CA ILE A 157 15.07 -2.53 -7.54
C ILE A 157 16.50 -2.57 -7.02
N LYS A 158 17.46 -2.34 -7.91
CA LYS A 158 18.85 -2.11 -7.54
C LYS A 158 19.07 -0.62 -7.30
N VAL A 159 19.66 -0.28 -6.17
CA VAL A 159 20.08 1.07 -5.80
C VAL A 159 21.58 1.10 -5.62
N ASP A 160 22.24 2.03 -6.30
CA ASP A 160 23.69 2.20 -6.26
C ASP A 160 24.05 3.18 -5.12
N PHE A 161 24.14 2.65 -3.90
CA PHE A 161 24.81 3.33 -2.78
C PHE A 161 26.34 3.15 -2.89
N VAL A 162 27.08 3.50 -1.82
CA VAL A 162 28.49 3.10 -1.66
C VAL A 162 28.67 1.59 -1.86
N ILE A 163 27.68 0.80 -1.41
CA ILE A 163 27.56 -0.63 -1.69
C ILE A 163 26.21 -0.84 -2.39
N PRO A 164 26.19 -1.36 -3.62
CA PRO A 164 24.94 -1.66 -4.32
C PRO A 164 24.04 -2.55 -3.47
N LYS A 165 22.77 -2.16 -3.37
CA LYS A 165 21.76 -2.87 -2.59
C LYS A 165 20.59 -3.20 -3.50
N GLU A 166 19.99 -4.37 -3.30
CA GLU A 166 18.76 -4.76 -3.98
C GLU A 166 17.60 -4.74 -2.97
N LEU A 167 16.55 -3.99 -3.30
CA LEU A 167 15.37 -3.81 -2.47
C LEU A 167 14.18 -4.52 -3.12
N PRO A 168 13.42 -5.33 -2.36
CA PRO A 168 12.19 -5.93 -2.84
C PRO A 168 11.06 -4.88 -2.92
N PHE A 169 10.02 -5.18 -3.70
CA PHE A 169 8.77 -4.41 -3.70
C PHE A 169 7.59 -5.28 -4.15
N GLY A 170 6.39 -4.92 -3.71
CA GLY A 170 5.11 -5.56 -4.05
C GLY A 170 4.15 -4.65 -4.82
N ASP A 171 2.97 -5.17 -5.15
CA ASP A 171 1.98 -4.46 -5.98
C ASP A 171 1.48 -3.14 -5.38
N LYS A 172 1.53 -3.02 -4.04
CA LYS A 172 1.08 -1.82 -3.32
C LYS A 172 2.17 -0.75 -3.19
N ASP A 173 3.41 -1.06 -3.59
CA ASP A 173 4.56 -0.16 -3.43
C ASP A 173 4.71 0.83 -4.59
N THR A 174 3.96 0.67 -5.68
CA THR A 174 3.97 1.60 -6.82
C THR A 174 2.97 2.74 -6.63
N LYS A 175 3.41 3.98 -6.84
CA LYS A 175 2.58 5.20 -6.67
C LYS A 175 1.54 5.37 -7.78
N SER A 176 1.81 4.85 -8.97
CA SER A 176 0.90 4.84 -10.11
C SER A 176 0.74 3.41 -10.65
N LYS A 177 -0.28 3.21 -11.48
CA LYS A 177 -0.56 1.93 -12.15
C LYS A 177 0.15 1.82 -13.52
N VAL A 178 1.15 2.67 -13.76
CA VAL A 178 1.94 2.61 -15.00
C VAL A 178 2.73 1.30 -15.01
N THR A 179 2.81 0.66 -16.16
CA THR A 179 3.60 -0.57 -16.31
C THR A 179 5.09 -0.28 -16.06
N LEU A 180 5.67 -0.92 -15.03
CA LEU A 180 7.12 -1.03 -14.83
C LEU A 180 7.73 -2.09 -15.76
N LEU A 181 8.96 -1.86 -16.22
CA LEU A 181 9.75 -2.72 -17.09
C LEU A 181 11.16 -2.86 -16.49
N GLU A 182 11.84 -3.96 -16.83
CA GLU A 182 13.23 -4.15 -16.44
C GLU A 182 14.13 -3.10 -17.10
N GLY A 183 15.07 -2.56 -16.33
CA GLY A 183 15.94 -1.46 -16.75
C GLY A 183 15.38 -0.07 -16.48
N ASP A 184 14.14 0.06 -15.99
CA ASP A 184 13.58 1.37 -15.67
C ASP A 184 14.38 2.10 -14.61
N HIS A 185 14.62 3.39 -14.84
CA HIS A 185 15.01 4.31 -13.78
C HIS A 185 13.78 4.77 -13.00
N VAL A 186 13.83 4.57 -11.69
CA VAL A 186 12.74 4.87 -10.77
C VAL A 186 13.23 5.72 -9.61
N ARG A 187 12.32 6.54 -9.07
CA ARG A 187 12.44 7.19 -7.77
C ARG A 187 11.52 6.50 -6.76
N PHE A 188 11.98 6.32 -5.53
CA PHE A 188 11.23 5.63 -4.48
C PHE A 188 11.68 6.09 -3.08
N ASN A 189 10.95 5.70 -2.04
CA ASN A 189 11.37 5.78 -0.65
C ASN A 189 11.73 4.38 -0.12
N ILE A 190 12.56 4.30 0.92
CA ILE A 190 12.82 3.04 1.62
C ILE A 190 11.87 2.95 2.81
N SER A 191 11.07 1.88 2.87
CA SER A 191 10.25 1.53 4.02
C SER A 191 10.94 0.44 4.83
N THR A 192 11.05 0.62 6.14
CA THR A 192 11.64 -0.37 7.06
C THR A 192 10.56 -0.90 8.01
N ASP A 193 10.27 -2.20 7.95
CA ASP A 193 9.37 -2.82 8.91
C ASP A 193 10.00 -2.85 10.30
N ARG A 194 9.26 -2.37 11.30
CA ARG A 194 9.77 -2.21 12.67
C ARG A 194 9.99 -3.55 13.37
N ARG A 195 9.37 -4.63 12.90
CA ARG A 195 9.31 -5.96 13.54
C ARG A 195 10.50 -6.82 13.12
N ASP A 196 10.74 -6.95 11.83
CA ASP A 196 11.80 -7.80 11.27
C ASP A 196 12.97 -7.01 10.65
N LYS A 197 12.87 -5.68 10.60
CA LYS A 197 13.85 -4.77 9.98
C LYS A 197 14.00 -4.98 8.47
N LEU A 198 13.03 -5.61 7.83
CA LEU A 198 13.00 -5.75 6.38
C LEU A 198 12.85 -4.37 5.73
N GLU A 199 13.80 -4.02 4.88
CA GLU A 199 13.73 -2.84 4.04
C GLU A 199 13.16 -3.19 2.66
N ARG A 200 12.24 -2.37 2.17
CA ARG A 200 11.69 -2.47 0.82
C ARG A 200 11.59 -1.12 0.13
N ALA A 201 11.52 -1.13 -1.19
CA ALA A 201 11.21 0.08 -1.96
C ALA A 201 9.69 0.32 -1.93
N THR A 202 9.28 1.57 -1.69
CA THR A 202 7.87 2.00 -1.69
C THR A 202 7.71 3.37 -2.34
N ASN A 203 6.48 3.80 -2.62
CA ASN A 203 6.18 5.02 -3.39
C ASN A 203 6.93 5.10 -4.73
N ILE A 204 7.06 3.96 -5.42
CA ILE A 204 7.87 3.81 -6.63
C ILE A 204 7.21 4.59 -7.78
N GLU A 205 8.00 5.41 -8.45
CA GLU A 205 7.61 6.26 -9.57
C GLU A 205 8.66 6.17 -10.69
N VAL A 206 8.22 5.96 -11.93
CA VAL A 206 9.12 5.94 -13.10
C VAL A 206 9.61 7.34 -13.40
N LEU A 207 10.92 7.50 -13.56
CA LEU A 207 11.52 8.78 -13.91
C LEU A 207 11.42 9.05 -15.41
N SER A 208 11.23 10.32 -15.77
CA SER A 208 11.06 10.75 -17.16
C SER A 208 12.31 10.55 -18.03
N ASN A 209 13.48 10.44 -17.42
CA ASN A 209 14.75 10.12 -18.07
C ASN A 209 14.94 8.62 -18.31
N THR A 210 14.02 7.74 -17.85
CA THR A 210 14.14 6.28 -18.05
C THR A 210 14.41 5.90 -19.51
N PHE A 211 13.76 6.59 -20.46
CA PHE A 211 13.90 6.34 -21.89
C PHE A 211 15.27 6.68 -22.47
N GLN A 212 16.15 7.35 -21.70
CA GLN A 212 17.54 7.60 -22.08
C GLN A 212 18.46 6.41 -21.75
N PHE A 213 18.00 5.54 -20.84
CA PHE A 213 18.76 4.39 -20.33
C PHE A 213 18.19 3.05 -20.79
N THR A 214 16.94 3.04 -21.27
CA THR A 214 16.31 1.85 -21.84
C THR A 214 16.44 1.83 -23.37
N ASN A 215 16.47 0.63 -23.95
CA ASN A 215 16.36 0.45 -25.41
C ASN A 215 14.87 0.39 -25.85
N GLU A 216 14.00 1.10 -25.13
CA GLU A 216 12.56 1.05 -25.35
C GLU A 216 12.19 1.75 -26.67
N ALA A 217 11.51 1.02 -27.57
CA ALA A 217 11.06 1.57 -28.84
C ALA A 217 9.82 2.45 -28.62
N ARG A 218 10.04 3.76 -28.67
CA ARG A 218 9.00 4.78 -28.49
C ARG A 218 8.37 5.13 -29.83
N GLU A 219 7.05 5.13 -29.86
CA GLU A 219 6.25 5.48 -31.03
C GLU A 219 5.43 6.73 -30.81
N MET A 220 5.15 7.40 -31.93
CA MET A 220 4.40 8.64 -31.96
C MET A 220 2.98 8.43 -32.48
N GLY A 221 2.07 9.26 -32.00
CA GLY A 221 0.70 9.26 -32.47
C GLY A 221 -0.11 10.40 -31.89
N VAL A 222 -1.39 10.41 -32.22
CA VAL A 222 -2.34 11.42 -31.75
C VAL A 222 -3.54 10.75 -31.11
N ILE A 223 -4.02 11.29 -30.00
CA ILE A 223 -5.23 10.81 -29.32
C ILE A 223 -6.43 10.97 -30.25
N ALA A 224 -6.96 9.83 -30.70
CA ALA A 224 -8.05 9.76 -31.68
C ALA A 224 -9.43 9.66 -31.03
N ALA A 225 -9.51 9.03 -29.85
CA ALA A 225 -10.74 8.92 -29.09
C ALA A 225 -10.44 8.70 -27.60
N MET A 226 -11.29 9.26 -26.75
CA MET A 226 -11.30 9.06 -25.30
C MET A 226 -12.66 8.47 -24.89
N ARG A 227 -12.64 7.55 -23.91
CA ARG A 227 -13.78 6.87 -23.31
C ARG A 227 -13.53 6.76 -21.79
N ASP A 228 -14.48 6.18 -21.07
CA ASP A 228 -14.40 6.05 -19.62
C ASP A 228 -13.26 5.08 -19.20
N GLY A 229 -12.13 5.66 -18.81
CA GLY A 229 -10.95 4.92 -18.32
C GLY A 229 -9.97 4.46 -19.40
N PHE A 230 -10.26 4.67 -20.69
CA PHE A 230 -9.40 4.22 -21.79
C PHE A 230 -9.51 5.12 -23.02
N GLY A 231 -8.59 4.94 -23.96
CA GLY A 231 -8.59 5.68 -25.22
C GLY A 231 -7.95 4.91 -26.38
N PHE A 232 -7.90 5.59 -27.52
CA PHE A 232 -7.28 5.09 -28.73
C PHE A 232 -6.33 6.12 -29.33
N ILE A 233 -5.13 5.68 -29.68
CA ILE A 233 -4.11 6.48 -30.35
C ILE A 233 -4.11 6.12 -31.84
N LYS A 234 -4.16 7.13 -32.71
CA LYS A 234 -3.83 6.97 -34.12
C LYS A 234 -2.31 7.07 -34.25
N CYS A 235 -1.66 5.95 -34.52
CA CYS A 235 -0.21 5.88 -34.74
C CYS A 235 0.20 6.65 -36.00
N VAL A 236 1.44 7.10 -36.03
CA VAL A 236 2.08 7.62 -37.25
C VAL A 236 2.40 6.46 -38.20
N ASP A 237 3.02 5.39 -37.69
CA ASP A 237 3.59 4.31 -38.49
C ASP A 237 2.72 3.03 -38.54
N ARG A 238 1.45 3.11 -38.11
CA ARG A 238 0.50 1.97 -38.15
C ARG A 238 -0.88 2.36 -38.67
N ASP A 239 -1.46 1.46 -39.45
CA ASP A 239 -2.83 1.59 -39.97
C ASP A 239 -3.90 1.33 -38.91
N VAL A 240 -3.55 0.61 -37.84
CA VAL A 240 -4.45 0.26 -36.74
C VAL A 240 -4.30 1.23 -35.56
N ARG A 241 -5.43 1.57 -34.92
CA ARG A 241 -5.43 2.38 -33.70
C ARG A 241 -4.97 1.54 -32.51
N MET A 242 -4.10 2.10 -31.68
CA MET A 242 -3.64 1.45 -30.46
C MET A 242 -4.55 1.80 -29.29
N PHE A 243 -5.07 0.77 -28.63
CA PHE A 243 -5.78 0.91 -27.37
C PHE A 243 -4.81 1.28 -26.25
N PHE A 244 -5.23 2.10 -25.29
CA PHE A 244 -4.52 2.33 -24.04
C PHE A 244 -5.49 2.54 -22.87
N HIS A 245 -5.05 2.20 -21.65
CA HIS A 245 -5.78 2.48 -20.42
C HIS A 245 -5.22 3.74 -19.75
N PHE A 246 -6.05 4.51 -19.04
CA PHE A 246 -5.61 5.77 -18.38
C PHE A 246 -4.55 5.54 -17.29
N SER A 247 -4.43 4.32 -16.76
CA SER A 247 -3.36 3.96 -15.82
C SER A 247 -1.96 4.07 -16.40
N GLU A 248 -1.83 4.02 -17.73
CA GLU A 248 -0.55 4.02 -18.41
C GLU A 248 -0.03 5.43 -18.73
N ILE A 249 -0.70 6.49 -18.26
CA ILE A 249 -0.28 7.88 -18.43
C ILE A 249 0.79 8.20 -17.37
N LEU A 250 2.03 8.50 -17.81
CA LEU A 250 3.20 8.64 -16.93
C LEU A 250 3.14 9.86 -15.99
N ASP A 251 2.87 11.03 -16.56
CA ASP A 251 3.07 12.29 -15.83
C ASP A 251 1.78 12.78 -15.14
N GLY A 252 0.75 11.93 -15.06
CA GLY A 252 -0.58 12.31 -14.57
C GLY A 252 -1.28 13.40 -15.39
N ASN A 253 -0.68 13.84 -16.49
CA ASN A 253 -1.20 14.88 -17.37
C ASN A 253 -2.52 14.45 -17.99
N GLN A 254 -3.51 15.35 -17.94
CA GLN A 254 -4.78 15.11 -18.60
C GLN A 254 -4.60 15.12 -20.11
N LEU A 255 -4.90 13.98 -20.74
CA LEU A 255 -4.90 13.83 -22.18
C LEU A 255 -6.24 14.27 -22.78
N HIS A 256 -6.17 14.97 -23.90
CA HIS A 256 -7.30 15.41 -24.68
C HIS A 256 -7.23 14.85 -26.10
N ILE A 257 -8.37 14.78 -26.79
CA ILE A 257 -8.40 14.42 -28.21
C ILE A 257 -7.53 15.42 -28.98
N ALA A 258 -6.81 14.91 -29.97
CA ALA A 258 -5.81 15.63 -30.76
C ALA A 258 -4.47 15.94 -30.06
N ASP A 259 -4.29 15.56 -28.79
CA ASP A 259 -2.96 15.64 -28.16
C ASP A 259 -1.97 14.69 -28.86
N GLU A 260 -0.78 15.20 -29.12
CA GLU A 260 0.37 14.40 -29.56
C GLU A 260 0.96 13.65 -28.37
N VAL A 261 1.24 12.37 -28.60
CA VAL A 261 1.73 11.48 -27.56
C VAL A 261 2.84 10.59 -28.07
N GLU A 262 3.75 10.27 -27.15
CA GLU A 262 4.76 9.23 -27.29
C GLU A 262 4.41 8.07 -26.36
N PHE A 263 4.54 6.84 -26.83
CA PHE A 263 4.14 5.64 -26.10
C PHE A 263 4.94 4.43 -26.55
N THR A 264 4.77 3.32 -25.85
CA THR A 264 5.41 2.05 -26.20
C THR A 264 4.35 1.01 -26.50
N VAL A 265 4.54 0.22 -27.54
CA VAL A 265 3.58 -0.82 -27.91
C VAL A 265 4.04 -2.18 -27.44
N VAL A 266 3.19 -2.84 -26.67
CA VAL A 266 3.45 -4.18 -26.13
C VAL A 266 2.32 -5.14 -26.51
N PRO A 267 2.63 -6.45 -26.65
CA PRO A 267 1.61 -7.48 -26.80
C PRO A 267 0.71 -7.55 -25.56
N ASP A 268 -0.59 -7.71 -25.76
CA ASP A 268 -1.53 -8.01 -24.71
C ASP A 268 -1.30 -9.45 -24.21
N MET A 269 -1.00 -9.58 -22.92
CA MET A 269 -0.74 -10.87 -22.27
C MET A 269 -1.97 -11.78 -22.24
N LEU A 270 -3.19 -11.22 -22.31
CA LEU A 270 -4.43 -11.98 -22.37
C LEU A 270 -4.78 -12.40 -23.80
N SER A 271 -4.20 -11.72 -24.79
CA SER A 271 -4.45 -11.95 -26.20
C SER A 271 -3.20 -11.60 -27.01
N ALA A 272 -2.30 -12.56 -27.20
CA ALA A 272 -1.02 -12.34 -27.91
C ALA A 272 -1.16 -11.80 -29.34
N GLN A 273 -2.37 -11.83 -29.93
CA GLN A 273 -2.67 -11.22 -31.24
C GLN A 273 -3.05 -9.73 -31.18
N ARG A 274 -3.18 -9.16 -29.98
CA ARG A 274 -3.55 -7.76 -29.77
C ARG A 274 -2.38 -7.02 -29.15
N ASN A 275 -2.15 -5.81 -29.62
CA ASN A 275 -1.17 -4.91 -29.04
C ASN A 275 -1.91 -3.75 -28.36
N HIS A 276 -1.30 -3.19 -27.33
CA HIS A 276 -1.76 -1.97 -26.69
C HIS A 276 -0.59 -1.03 -26.39
N ALA A 277 -0.92 0.24 -26.22
CA ALA A 277 0.04 1.27 -25.85
C ALA A 277 0.13 1.37 -24.31
N ILE A 278 1.35 1.43 -23.81
CA ILE A 278 1.71 1.69 -22.42
C ILE A 278 2.56 2.96 -22.33
N ARG A 279 2.77 3.48 -21.11
CA ARG A 279 3.73 4.57 -20.84
C ARG A 279 3.50 5.80 -21.72
N ILE A 280 2.25 6.24 -21.78
CA ILE A 280 1.81 7.36 -22.62
C ILE A 280 2.32 8.65 -22.00
N LYS A 281 3.08 9.39 -22.79
CA LYS A 281 3.63 10.70 -22.44
C LYS A 281 3.10 11.73 -23.43
N LYS A 282 2.47 12.78 -22.91
CA LYS A 282 2.08 13.94 -23.72
C LYS A 282 3.32 14.69 -24.15
N THR A 283 3.42 15.06 -25.42
CA THR A 283 4.47 15.95 -25.88
C THR A 283 4.01 17.40 -25.78
N SER A 284 4.84 18.26 -25.17
CA SER A 284 4.58 19.69 -25.08
C SER A 284 4.92 20.38 -26.42
N GLN A 285 3.88 20.53 -27.26
CA GLN A 285 3.72 21.41 -28.43
C GLN A 285 4.86 21.57 -29.45
N GLY A 286 4.51 21.30 -30.72
CA GLY A 286 4.95 22.15 -31.84
C GLY A 286 6.09 21.62 -32.70
N HIS A 287 6.42 20.35 -32.64
CA HIS A 287 7.52 19.80 -33.43
C HIS A 287 7.13 19.46 -34.89
N GLY A 288 5.89 19.76 -35.31
CA GLY A 288 5.47 19.74 -36.73
C GLY A 288 5.62 18.39 -37.45
N PHE A 289 5.90 17.30 -36.72
CA PHE A 289 6.29 16.03 -37.32
C PHE A 289 5.13 15.21 -37.84
N ILE A 290 3.91 15.39 -37.31
CA ILE A 290 2.77 14.56 -37.70
C ILE A 290 1.91 15.28 -38.73
N SER A 291 2.38 15.31 -39.97
CA SER A 291 1.55 15.65 -41.13
C SER A 291 0.77 14.40 -41.56
N PHE A 292 -0.38 14.16 -40.94
CA PHE A 292 -1.31 13.15 -41.48
C PHE A 292 -1.79 13.61 -42.86
N PRO A 293 -1.77 12.74 -43.90
CA PRO A 293 -2.37 13.10 -45.18
C PRO A 293 -3.86 13.39 -44.96
N PHE A 294 -4.23 14.65 -45.16
CA PHE A 294 -5.60 15.12 -45.14
C PHE A 294 -6.34 14.44 -46.31
N ARG A 295 -7.09 13.36 -46.07
CA ARG A 295 -8.09 12.92 -47.03
C ARG A 295 -9.25 13.90 -46.96
N SER A 296 -9.27 14.84 -47.91
CA SER A 296 -10.38 15.75 -48.13
C SER A 296 -11.67 14.94 -48.38
N PRO A 297 -12.78 15.23 -47.70
CA PRO A 297 -14.05 14.58 -47.95
C PRO A 297 -14.80 15.29 -49.09
N PHE A 298 -14.14 15.57 -50.22
CA PHE A 298 -14.82 16.09 -51.41
C PHE A 298 -14.12 15.62 -52.69
N SER A 299 -14.44 14.39 -53.11
CA SER A 299 -14.45 14.03 -54.53
C SER A 299 -15.79 13.40 -54.87
N GLY A 300 -16.84 14.20 -54.74
CA GLY A 300 -18.16 13.88 -55.27
C GLY A 300 -18.08 13.80 -56.79
N HIS A 301 -18.23 12.59 -57.31
CA HIS A 301 -18.41 12.30 -58.73
C HIS A 301 -19.52 13.17 -59.33
N GLY A 302 -19.15 14.11 -60.20
CA GLY A 302 -20.08 14.83 -61.06
C GLY A 302 -20.65 13.91 -62.14
N ARG A 303 -21.69 13.13 -61.82
CA ARG A 303 -22.59 12.56 -62.83
C ARG A 303 -23.46 13.69 -63.37
N LYS A 304 -23.09 14.28 -64.52
CA LYS A 304 -24.04 15.08 -65.32
C LYS A 304 -25.05 14.13 -65.96
N ARG A 305 -26.28 14.14 -65.45
CA ARG A 305 -27.47 13.65 -66.17
C ARG A 305 -27.85 14.70 -67.22
N SER A 306 -27.84 14.29 -68.48
CA SER A 306 -28.49 14.98 -69.60
C SER A 306 -30.01 14.91 -69.41
N HIS A 307 -30.67 16.06 -69.28
CA HIS A 307 -32.10 16.19 -69.52
C HIS A 307 -32.30 16.94 -70.84
N PHE A 308 -32.85 16.21 -71.81
CA PHE A 308 -33.66 16.74 -72.91
C PHE A 308 -34.87 17.48 -72.32
N PHE A 309 -35.22 18.65 -72.86
CA PHE A 309 -36.58 18.96 -73.34
C PHE A 309 -36.56 20.15 -74.32
N GLN A 310 -37.51 20.09 -75.24
CA GLN A 310 -37.69 20.83 -76.48
C GLN A 310 -38.01 22.32 -76.32
N SER A 311 -37.55 23.12 -77.27
CA SER A 311 -38.39 23.81 -78.29
C SER A 311 -37.48 24.47 -79.31
#